data_AF-A0A8D8FVV5-F1
#
_entry.id   AF-A0A8D8FVV5-F1
#
_cell.length_a   1.000
_cell.length_b   1.000
_cell.length_c   1.000
_cell.angle_alpha   90.00
_cell.angle_beta   90.00
_cell.angle_gamma   90.00
#
_symmetry.space_group_name_H-M   'P 1'
#
loop_
_entity.id
_entity.type
_entity.pdbx_description
1 polymer ?
#
loop_
_entity_poly.entity_id
_entity_poly.type
_entity_poly.pdbx_seq_one_letter_code
_entity_poly.pdbx_strand_id
1 'polypeptide(L)'
;AGAGVAIRDGFKVVDQFLKDAQHYYNSEAFGVDFSKPEIAAAEINKFIARKTHDKITNMVKDLDADTVMMLINYMYFRGKWEKPFDAKLTHKADFKVDQDTTVQVDMMKRTGRYDIYQDPVNQTTVMMVPYKGNTSMMIVLPDDGKMKELEESICRHHLKNWHDKLFRSSVDLFMPKFSISATSKLDGILKDMGMTDAFNDKADFSGMTEEVKVRVSRVLHQ
;
A
#
# COMPACT_ATOMS: atom_id res chain seq x y z
N ALA A 1 -2.14 8.32 5.34
CA ALA A 1 -1.12 7.34 5.74
C ALA A 1 -0.59 7.75 7.10
N GLY A 2 -0.10 6.80 7.90
CA GLY A 2 0.51 7.09 9.19
C GLY A 2 1.51 6.01 9.59
N ALA A 3 2.30 6.31 10.61
CA ALA A 3 3.25 5.38 11.20
C ALA A 3 3.04 5.30 12.72
N GLY A 4 3.49 4.21 13.33
CA GLY A 4 3.55 4.04 14.77
C GLY A 4 4.77 3.21 15.18
N VAL A 5 5.19 3.36 16.43
CA VAL A 5 6.26 2.57 17.05
C VAL A 5 5.73 1.99 18.36
N ALA A 6 5.44 0.69 18.38
CA ALA A 6 5.15 -0.02 19.62
C ALA A 6 6.46 -0.46 20.27
N ILE A 7 6.69 -0.11 21.52
CA ILE A 7 7.94 -0.34 22.26
C ILE A 7 7.63 -1.19 23.47
N ARG A 8 8.46 -2.20 23.74
CA ARG A 8 8.32 -3.01 24.95
C ARG A 8 8.43 -2.14 26.20
N ASP A 9 7.53 -2.34 27.14
CA ASP A 9 7.60 -1.65 28.43
C ASP A 9 8.96 -1.87 29.12
N GLY A 10 9.57 -0.77 29.55
CA GLY A 10 10.90 -0.78 30.18
C GLY A 10 12.09 -0.89 29.21
N PHE A 11 11.86 -1.04 27.91
CA PHE A 11 12.93 -1.06 26.91
C PHE A 11 13.44 0.35 26.62
N LYS A 12 14.74 0.58 26.75
CA LYS A 12 15.33 1.91 26.46
C LYS A 12 15.61 2.08 24.97
N VAL A 13 15.06 3.17 24.44
CA VAL A 13 15.22 3.60 23.06
C VAL A 13 15.95 4.93 23.07
N VAL A 14 16.84 5.14 22.10
CA VAL A 14 17.57 6.39 21.94
C VAL A 14 16.57 7.52 21.65
N ASP A 15 16.60 8.59 22.46
CA ASP A 15 15.68 9.72 22.33
C ASP A 15 15.71 10.36 20.94
N GLN A 16 16.91 10.41 20.32
CA GLN A 16 17.08 10.95 18.98
C GLN A 16 16.28 10.17 17.94
N PHE A 17 16.26 8.84 18.04
CA PHE A 17 15.46 7.99 17.15
C PHE A 17 13.96 8.30 17.27
N LEU A 18 13.43 8.45 18.49
CA LEU A 18 12.02 8.79 18.70
C LEU A 18 11.68 10.18 18.16
N LYS A 19 12.57 11.16 18.37
CA LYS A 19 12.43 12.51 17.82
C LYS A 19 12.41 12.50 16.30
N ASP A 20 13.32 11.75 15.66
CA ASP A 20 13.38 11.65 14.20
C ASP A 20 12.18 10.90 13.63
N ALA A 21 11.73 9.83 14.29
CA ALA A 21 10.52 9.10 13.91
C ALA A 21 9.28 9.99 13.97
N GLN A 22 9.17 10.83 15.01
CA GLN A 22 8.07 11.79 15.11
C GLN A 22 8.21 12.91 14.08
N HIS A 23 9.39 13.50 13.92
CA HIS A 23 9.61 14.68 13.08
C HIS A 23 9.46 14.36 11.58
N TYR A 24 10.11 13.29 11.10
CA TYR A 24 10.14 12.96 9.66
C TYR A 24 9.00 12.06 9.22
N TYR A 25 8.49 11.20 10.11
CA TYR A 25 7.48 10.19 9.76
C TYR A 25 6.13 10.41 10.44
N ASN A 26 6.01 11.46 11.27
CA ASN A 26 4.82 11.76 12.06
C ASN A 26 4.34 10.53 12.85
N SER A 27 5.30 9.74 13.32
CA SER A 27 5.09 8.47 14.01
C SER A 27 4.74 8.70 15.48
N GLU A 28 3.83 7.90 16.01
CA GLU A 28 3.46 7.89 17.42
C GLU A 28 4.09 6.67 18.11
N ALA A 29 4.91 6.93 19.14
CA ALA A 29 5.50 5.88 19.96
C ALA A 29 4.62 5.58 21.18
N PHE A 30 4.46 4.29 21.52
CA PHE A 30 3.68 3.86 22.68
C PHE A 30 4.24 2.56 23.29
N GLY A 31 4.06 2.42 24.60
CA GLY A 31 4.45 1.23 25.35
C GLY A 31 3.47 0.07 25.16
N VAL A 32 3.98 -1.15 25.09
CA VAL A 32 3.22 -2.40 24.95
C VAL A 32 3.89 -3.52 25.75
N ASP A 33 3.10 -4.29 26.49
CA ASP A 33 3.56 -5.49 27.18
C ASP A 33 3.62 -6.70 26.22
N PHE A 34 4.73 -6.83 25.49
CA PHE A 34 4.95 -7.96 24.57
C PHE A 34 5.05 -9.33 25.28
N SER A 35 5.21 -9.39 26.60
CA SER A 35 5.20 -10.67 27.34
C SER A 35 3.83 -11.35 27.31
N LYS A 36 2.77 -10.61 26.92
CA LYS A 36 1.41 -11.11 26.69
C LYS A 36 1.01 -10.87 25.23
N PRO A 37 1.46 -11.73 24.28
CA PRO A 37 1.29 -11.51 22.84
C PRO A 37 -0.14 -11.20 22.39
N GLU A 38 -1.14 -11.88 22.94
CA GLU A 38 -2.55 -11.66 22.57
C GLU A 38 -3.05 -10.27 22.96
N ILE A 39 -2.68 -9.80 24.16
CA ILE A 39 -3.05 -8.47 24.66
C ILE A 39 -2.30 -7.39 23.86
N ALA A 40 -0.99 -7.59 23.65
CA ALA A 40 -0.17 -6.70 22.84
C ALA A 40 -0.72 -6.55 21.41
N ALA A 41 -1.11 -7.65 20.78
CA ALA A 41 -1.70 -7.64 19.44
C ALA A 41 -3.02 -6.87 19.41
N ALA A 42 -3.87 -7.06 20.43
CA ALA A 42 -5.13 -6.33 20.54
C ALA A 42 -4.93 -4.82 20.72
N GLU A 43 -3.95 -4.39 21.53
CA GLU A 43 -3.60 -2.98 21.72
C GLU A 43 -3.08 -2.33 20.43
N ILE A 44 -2.15 -3.00 19.74
CA ILE A 44 -1.60 -2.54 18.46
C ILE A 44 -2.71 -2.44 17.40
N ASN A 45 -3.57 -3.46 17.28
CA ASN A 45 -4.69 -3.44 16.36
C ASN A 45 -5.69 -2.33 16.70
N LYS A 46 -5.96 -2.05 17.98
CA LYS A 46 -6.80 -0.93 18.41
C LYS A 46 -6.19 0.43 18.02
N PHE A 47 -4.88 0.57 18.14
CA PHE A 47 -4.16 1.76 17.66
C PHE A 47 -4.33 1.93 16.15
N ILE A 48 -4.08 0.89 15.35
CA ILE A 48 -4.24 0.91 13.88
C ILE A 48 -5.69 1.21 13.49
N ALA A 49 -6.67 0.56 14.13
CA ALA A 49 -8.09 0.75 13.87
C ALA A 49 -8.51 2.22 14.09
N ARG A 50 -8.11 2.82 15.21
CA ARG A 50 -8.35 4.25 15.47
C ARG A 50 -7.77 5.14 14.40
N LYS A 51 -6.53 4.89 13.97
CA LYS A 51 -5.85 5.72 12.96
C LYS A 51 -6.42 5.53 11.56
N THR A 52 -7.06 4.39 11.30
CA THR A 52 -7.65 4.04 10.01
C THR A 52 -9.16 4.18 9.97
N HIS A 53 -9.80 4.69 11.03
CA HIS A 53 -11.26 4.77 11.17
C HIS A 53 -11.93 3.39 10.95
N ASP A 54 -11.41 2.38 11.63
CA ASP A 54 -11.87 0.98 11.62
C ASP A 54 -11.83 0.31 10.24
N LYS A 55 -10.96 0.81 9.34
CA LYS A 55 -10.74 0.19 8.02
C LYS A 55 -9.72 -0.93 8.05
N ILE A 56 -8.78 -0.87 8.99
CA ILE A 56 -7.80 -1.91 9.25
C ILE A 56 -7.90 -2.26 10.73
N THR A 57 -8.46 -3.43 11.05
CA THR A 57 -8.77 -3.81 12.43
C THR A 57 -7.97 -5.00 12.95
N ASN A 58 -7.40 -5.83 12.06
CA ASN A 58 -6.76 -7.10 12.44
C ASN A 58 -5.46 -7.34 11.65
N MET A 59 -4.57 -6.35 11.67
CA MET A 59 -3.29 -6.38 10.94
C MET A 59 -2.27 -7.30 11.64
N VAL A 60 -2.22 -7.25 12.97
CA VAL A 60 -1.28 -8.02 13.78
C VAL A 60 -2.03 -9.21 14.38
N LYS A 61 -1.60 -10.44 14.06
CA LYS A 61 -2.21 -11.67 14.58
C LYS A 61 -1.28 -12.40 15.53
N ASP A 62 -0.05 -12.64 15.09
CA ASP A 62 0.95 -13.35 15.88
C ASP A 62 2.11 -12.42 16.22
N LEU A 63 2.38 -12.30 17.53
CA LEU A 63 3.51 -11.59 18.09
C LEU A 63 4.42 -12.58 18.80
N ASP A 64 5.72 -12.38 18.64
CA ASP A 64 6.72 -13.07 19.44
C ASP A 64 6.82 -12.36 20.81
N ALA A 65 6.80 -13.12 21.90
CA ALA A 65 6.98 -12.60 23.25
C ALA A 65 8.34 -11.89 23.41
N ASP A 66 9.33 -12.25 22.59
CA ASP A 66 10.67 -11.66 22.56
C ASP A 66 10.75 -10.34 21.75
N THR A 67 9.63 -9.86 21.21
CA THR A 67 9.57 -8.57 20.51
C THR A 67 9.87 -7.41 21.46
N VAL A 68 10.86 -6.59 21.13
CA VAL A 68 11.22 -5.37 21.87
C VAL A 68 10.68 -4.09 21.22
N MET A 69 10.40 -4.13 19.92
CA MET A 69 9.84 -3.02 19.16
C MET A 69 9.13 -3.50 17.91
N MET A 70 8.05 -2.82 17.52
CA MET A 70 7.36 -3.01 16.24
C MET A 70 7.13 -1.66 15.54
N LEU A 71 7.65 -1.54 14.32
CA LEU A 71 7.35 -0.43 13.42
C LEU A 71 6.09 -0.75 12.63
N ILE A 72 5.13 0.17 12.69
CA ILE A 72 3.80 -0.01 12.11
C ILE A 72 3.63 1.04 11.01
N ASN A 73 3.32 0.60 9.79
CA ASN A 73 2.92 1.49 8.71
C ASN A 73 1.55 1.05 8.18
N TYR A 74 0.63 2.00 8.01
CA TYR A 74 -0.69 1.73 7.45
C TYR A 74 -1.08 2.83 6.47
N MET A 75 -1.68 2.43 5.35
CA MET A 75 -2.17 3.33 4.34
C MET A 75 -3.62 3.02 3.97
N TYR A 76 -4.51 3.96 4.28
CA TYR A 76 -5.89 3.93 3.81
C TYR A 76 -6.11 5.05 2.80
N PHE A 77 -6.64 4.71 1.63
CA PHE A 77 -7.00 5.67 0.61
C PHE A 77 -8.47 5.55 0.23
N ARG A 78 -9.23 6.65 0.41
CA ARG A 78 -10.60 6.79 -0.06
C ARG A 78 -10.78 8.15 -0.73
N GLY A 79 -10.34 8.23 -1.98
CA GLY A 79 -10.52 9.41 -2.81
C GLY A 79 -11.97 9.60 -3.26
N LYS A 80 -12.40 10.86 -3.38
CA LYS A 80 -13.61 11.23 -4.13
C LYS A 80 -13.17 11.63 -5.53
N TRP A 81 -13.76 11.06 -6.57
CA TRP A 81 -13.47 11.49 -7.95
C TRP A 81 -13.70 13.00 -8.11
N GLU A 82 -12.85 13.69 -8.88
CA GLU A 82 -13.06 15.10 -9.23
C GLU A 82 -14.42 15.25 -9.95
N LYS A 83 -14.67 14.33 -10.89
CA LYS A 83 -15.93 14.17 -11.60
C LYS A 83 -16.50 12.77 -11.31
N PRO A 84 -17.52 12.64 -10.45
CA PRO A 84 -18.04 11.33 -10.04
C PRO A 84 -18.80 10.63 -11.16
N PHE A 85 -18.89 9.31 -11.06
CA PHE A 85 -19.79 8.47 -11.86
C PHE A 85 -21.22 8.60 -11.32
N ASP A 86 -22.22 8.59 -12.21
CA ASP A 86 -23.61 8.51 -11.80
C ASP A 86 -23.94 7.06 -11.40
N ALA A 87 -24.38 6.87 -10.16
CA ALA A 87 -24.75 5.56 -9.64
C ALA A 87 -25.88 4.91 -10.46
N LYS A 88 -26.75 5.70 -11.08
CA LYS A 88 -27.85 5.20 -11.94
C LYS A 88 -27.35 4.59 -13.26
N LEU A 89 -26.14 4.93 -13.69
CA LEU A 89 -25.51 4.39 -14.90
C LEU A 89 -24.62 3.17 -14.60
N THR A 90 -24.49 2.79 -13.33
CA THR A 90 -23.79 1.57 -12.94
C THR A 90 -24.67 0.36 -13.26
N HIS A 91 -24.11 -0.62 -13.95
CA HIS A 91 -24.83 -1.84 -14.36
C HIS A 91 -23.93 -3.06 -14.23
N LYS A 92 -24.55 -4.25 -14.23
CA LYS A 92 -23.81 -5.52 -14.27
C LYS A 92 -23.19 -5.70 -15.66
N ALA A 93 -21.89 -5.98 -15.70
CA ALA A 93 -21.15 -6.28 -16.92
C ALA A 93 -20.09 -7.36 -16.68
N ASP A 94 -19.66 -8.00 -17.77
CA ASP A 94 -18.59 -8.98 -17.76
C ASP A 94 -17.23 -8.32 -17.49
N PHE A 95 -16.43 -8.97 -16.65
CA PHE A 95 -15.03 -8.68 -16.41
C PHE A 95 -14.23 -9.96 -16.65
N LYS A 96 -13.32 -9.92 -17.63
CA LYS A 96 -12.43 -11.04 -17.96
C LYS A 96 -11.27 -11.06 -16.95
N VAL A 97 -11.22 -12.11 -16.13
CA VAL A 97 -10.14 -12.31 -15.14
C VAL A 97 -8.92 -12.90 -15.85
N ASP A 98 -9.15 -13.86 -16.74
CA ASP A 98 -8.16 -14.48 -17.61
C ASP A 98 -8.84 -14.92 -18.93
N GLN A 99 -8.20 -15.78 -19.73
CA GLN A 99 -8.72 -16.22 -21.04
C GLN A 99 -10.02 -17.01 -20.92
N ASP A 100 -10.20 -17.77 -19.84
CA ASP A 100 -11.30 -18.73 -19.67
C ASP A 100 -12.29 -18.31 -18.59
N THR A 101 -11.92 -17.34 -17.74
CA THR A 101 -12.69 -16.91 -16.57
C THR A 101 -13.28 -15.53 -16.77
N THR A 102 -14.61 -15.46 -16.76
CA THR A 102 -15.36 -14.19 -16.77
C THR A 102 -16.28 -14.12 -15.56
N VAL A 103 -16.31 -12.95 -14.90
CA VAL A 103 -17.16 -12.69 -13.75
C VAL A 103 -18.02 -11.45 -13.96
N GLN A 104 -19.18 -11.40 -13.33
CA GLN A 104 -20.08 -10.24 -13.38
C GLN A 104 -19.72 -9.22 -12.29
N VAL A 105 -19.46 -7.98 -12.68
CA VAL A 105 -19.09 -6.88 -11.78
C VAL A 105 -20.04 -5.69 -11.91
N ASP A 106 -20.10 -4.84 -10.89
CA ASP A 106 -20.76 -3.54 -11.02
C ASP A 106 -19.86 -2.59 -11.82
N MET A 107 -20.18 -2.39 -13.10
CA MET A 107 -19.44 -1.53 -14.01
C MET A 107 -19.98 -0.10 -13.96
N MET A 108 -19.17 0.84 -13.48
CA MET A 108 -19.49 2.26 -13.54
C MET A 108 -19.25 2.78 -14.96
N LYS A 109 -20.09 3.72 -15.41
CA LYS A 109 -19.96 4.35 -16.72
C LYS A 109 -19.93 5.87 -16.62
N ARG A 110 -19.02 6.51 -17.34
CA ARG A 110 -19.03 7.97 -17.52
C ARG A 110 -18.31 8.41 -18.79
N THR A 111 -19.04 9.03 -19.69
CA THR A 111 -18.47 9.76 -20.83
C THR A 111 -17.93 11.13 -20.38
N GLY A 112 -16.73 11.49 -20.81
CA GLY A 112 -16.16 12.80 -20.50
C GLY A 112 -14.74 12.99 -21.04
N ARG A 113 -14.14 14.14 -20.73
CA ARG A 113 -12.75 14.42 -21.11
C ARG A 113 -11.77 13.93 -20.04
N TYR A 114 -10.82 13.09 -20.44
CA TYR A 114 -9.74 12.53 -19.62
C TYR A 114 -8.40 12.72 -20.32
N ASP A 115 -7.33 12.64 -19.55
CA ASP A 115 -5.97 12.55 -20.09
C ASP A 115 -5.69 11.08 -20.39
N ILE A 116 -5.40 10.77 -21.65
CA ILE A 116 -5.23 9.41 -22.17
C ILE A 116 -4.04 9.36 -23.13
N TYR A 117 -3.40 8.21 -23.24
CA TYR A 117 -2.38 7.90 -24.22
C TYR A 117 -2.48 6.42 -24.62
N GLN A 118 -2.33 6.13 -25.91
CA GLN A 118 -2.16 4.77 -26.40
C GLN A 118 -0.68 4.57 -26.72
N ASP A 119 -0.07 3.58 -26.08
CA ASP A 119 1.30 3.17 -26.33
C ASP A 119 1.33 2.00 -27.31
N PRO A 120 1.51 2.24 -28.62
CA PRO A 120 1.50 1.17 -29.61
C PRO A 120 2.71 0.24 -29.49
N VAL A 121 3.81 0.70 -28.88
CA VAL A 121 5.03 -0.12 -28.70
C VAL A 121 4.80 -1.18 -27.65
N ASN A 122 4.18 -0.79 -26.53
CA ASN A 122 3.90 -1.68 -25.40
C ASN A 122 2.47 -2.21 -25.40
N GLN A 123 1.70 -1.98 -26.46
CA GLN A 123 0.33 -2.47 -26.65
C GLN A 123 -0.53 -2.20 -25.40
N THR A 124 -0.54 -0.95 -24.98
CA THR A 124 -1.15 -0.54 -23.70
C THR A 124 -1.88 0.80 -23.85
N THR A 125 -3.05 0.91 -23.25
CA THR A 125 -3.78 2.17 -23.10
C THR A 125 -3.61 2.70 -21.68
N VAL A 126 -3.19 3.95 -21.54
CA VAL A 126 -2.98 4.62 -20.24
C VAL A 126 -3.94 5.78 -20.09
N MET A 127 -4.57 5.91 -18.93
CA MET A 127 -5.50 6.99 -18.63
C MET A 127 -5.31 7.51 -17.20
N MET A 128 -5.50 8.82 -17.01
CA MET A 128 -5.59 9.44 -15.69
C MET A 128 -7.04 9.72 -15.30
N VAL A 129 -7.44 9.24 -14.12
CA VAL A 129 -8.74 9.50 -13.51
C VAL A 129 -8.54 10.34 -12.24
N PRO A 130 -8.86 11.64 -12.27
CA PRO A 130 -8.54 12.55 -11.17
C PRO A 130 -9.49 12.37 -9.97
N TYR A 131 -8.92 12.47 -8.77
CA TYR A 131 -9.66 12.70 -7.53
C TYR A 131 -9.78 14.20 -7.26
N LYS A 132 -10.69 14.59 -6.36
CA LYS A 132 -10.70 15.94 -5.78
C LYS A 132 -9.39 16.17 -5.04
N GLY A 133 -8.74 17.30 -5.31
CA GLY A 133 -7.44 17.65 -4.74
C GLY A 133 -6.32 17.48 -5.78
N ASN A 134 -5.18 16.95 -5.35
CA ASN A 134 -3.95 16.86 -6.14
C ASN A 134 -3.55 15.41 -6.48
N THR A 135 -4.46 14.45 -6.36
CA THR A 135 -4.19 13.03 -6.61
C THR A 135 -4.99 12.54 -7.81
N SER A 136 -4.40 11.66 -8.63
CA SER A 136 -5.07 10.99 -9.74
C SER A 136 -4.71 9.52 -9.75
N MET A 137 -5.62 8.69 -10.23
CA MET A 137 -5.37 7.27 -10.51
C MET A 137 -4.88 7.12 -11.95
N MET A 138 -3.73 6.46 -12.14
CA MET A 138 -3.28 6.02 -13.46
C MET A 138 -3.81 4.61 -13.70
N ILE A 139 -4.63 4.44 -14.73
CA ILE A 139 -5.10 3.15 -15.21
C ILE A 139 -4.23 2.77 -16.39
N VAL A 140 -3.61 1.60 -16.31
CA VAL A 140 -2.76 1.01 -17.36
C VAL A 140 -3.45 -0.26 -17.81
N LEU A 141 -4.03 -0.23 -19.01
CA LEU A 141 -4.80 -1.33 -19.58
C LEU A 141 -4.02 -1.92 -20.76
N PRO A 142 -3.33 -3.07 -20.58
CA PRO A 142 -2.68 -3.75 -21.69
C PRO A 142 -3.74 -4.34 -22.65
N ASP A 143 -3.34 -4.53 -23.91
CA ASP A 143 -4.13 -5.27 -24.89
C ASP A 143 -4.31 -6.74 -24.46
N ASP A 144 -5.30 -7.43 -25.04
CA ASP A 144 -5.63 -8.82 -24.69
C ASP A 144 -4.38 -9.73 -24.79
N GLY A 145 -4.07 -10.43 -23.70
CA GLY A 145 -2.91 -11.33 -23.61
C GLY A 145 -1.58 -10.67 -23.25
N LYS A 146 -1.55 -9.35 -23.02
CA LYS A 146 -0.30 -8.59 -22.78
C LYS A 146 0.00 -8.26 -21.33
N MET A 147 -0.84 -8.69 -20.38
CA MET A 147 -0.65 -8.42 -18.95
C MET A 147 0.72 -8.88 -18.43
N LYS A 148 1.13 -10.12 -18.73
CA LYS A 148 2.40 -10.67 -18.26
C LYS A 148 3.61 -9.87 -18.77
N GLU A 149 3.60 -9.50 -20.06
CA GLU A 149 4.67 -8.71 -20.67
C GLU A 149 4.74 -7.31 -20.05
N LEU A 150 3.58 -6.71 -19.75
CA LEU A 150 3.50 -5.44 -19.02
C LEU A 150 4.09 -5.56 -17.61
N GLU A 151 3.70 -6.58 -16.83
CA GLU A 151 4.18 -6.80 -15.47
C GLU A 151 5.70 -7.03 -15.40
N GLU A 152 6.27 -7.74 -16.36
CA GLU A 152 7.71 -8.04 -16.43
C GLU A 152 8.55 -6.84 -16.92
N SER A 153 7.97 -5.93 -17.70
CA SER A 153 8.70 -4.83 -18.34
C SER A 153 8.49 -3.45 -17.69
N ILE A 154 7.40 -3.27 -16.93
CA ILE A 154 7.06 -1.96 -16.37
C ILE A 154 8.18 -1.40 -15.49
N CYS A 155 8.54 -0.15 -15.75
CA CYS A 155 9.63 0.51 -15.05
C CYS A 155 9.43 2.02 -15.00
N ARG A 156 10.32 2.74 -14.31
CA ARG A 156 10.26 4.20 -14.17
C ARG A 156 10.22 4.93 -15.52
N HIS A 157 10.92 4.42 -16.53
CA HIS A 157 10.94 5.03 -17.86
C HIS A 157 9.57 4.96 -18.53
N HIS A 158 8.89 3.82 -18.45
CA HIS A 158 7.53 3.63 -18.96
C HIS A 158 6.55 4.61 -18.32
N LEU A 159 6.54 4.69 -16.98
CA LEU A 159 5.66 5.60 -16.24
C LEU A 159 5.87 7.07 -16.63
N LYS A 160 7.14 7.50 -16.79
CA LYS A 160 7.47 8.85 -17.23
C LYS A 160 7.01 9.11 -18.67
N ASN A 161 7.34 8.21 -19.60
CA ASN A 161 6.96 8.33 -21.00
C ASN A 161 5.44 8.38 -21.18
N TRP A 162 4.69 7.54 -20.47
CA TRP A 162 3.23 7.58 -20.51
C TRP A 162 2.70 8.92 -20.00
N HIS A 163 3.17 9.37 -18.83
CA HIS A 163 2.75 10.66 -18.25
C HIS A 163 3.03 11.84 -19.20
N ASP A 164 4.21 11.88 -19.81
CA ASP A 164 4.62 12.99 -20.70
C ASP A 164 3.83 13.01 -22.03
N LYS A 165 3.26 11.88 -22.46
CA LYS A 165 2.50 11.74 -23.72
C LYS A 165 0.98 11.79 -23.57
N LEU A 166 0.48 11.90 -22.34
CA LEU A 166 -0.95 12.06 -22.08
C LEU A 166 -1.50 13.30 -22.80
N PHE A 167 -2.66 13.13 -23.43
CA PHE A 167 -3.39 14.25 -24.03
C PHE A 167 -4.88 14.16 -23.72
N ARG A 168 -5.55 15.32 -23.72
CA ARG A 168 -6.93 15.43 -23.25
C ARG A 168 -7.95 15.11 -24.32
N SER A 169 -8.55 13.91 -24.26
CA SER A 169 -9.53 13.42 -25.23
C SER A 169 -10.89 13.09 -24.59
N SER A 170 -11.94 12.99 -25.42
CA SER A 170 -13.26 12.51 -24.99
C SER A 170 -13.28 10.98 -24.98
N VAL A 171 -13.66 10.38 -23.86
CA VAL A 171 -13.65 8.93 -23.64
C VAL A 171 -14.96 8.49 -22.99
N ASP A 172 -15.50 7.36 -23.43
CA ASP A 172 -16.56 6.64 -22.72
C ASP A 172 -15.90 5.64 -21.75
N LEU A 173 -15.72 6.04 -20.48
CA LEU A 173 -15.00 5.24 -19.49
C LEU A 173 -15.95 4.25 -18.82
N PHE A 174 -15.58 2.97 -18.89
CA PHE A 174 -16.15 1.87 -18.13
C PHE A 174 -15.13 1.41 -17.09
N MET A 175 -15.49 1.45 -15.81
CA MET A 175 -14.58 1.09 -14.73
C MET A 175 -15.32 0.27 -13.67
N PRO A 176 -14.83 -0.92 -13.28
CA PRO A 176 -15.48 -1.72 -12.26
C PRO A 176 -15.46 -0.98 -10.92
N LYS A 177 -16.51 -1.11 -10.13
CA LYS A 177 -16.45 -0.79 -8.70
C LYS A 177 -15.54 -1.82 -8.05
N PHE A 178 -14.52 -1.36 -7.35
CA PHE A 178 -13.59 -2.24 -6.65
C PHE A 178 -13.42 -1.82 -5.18
N SER A 179 -13.11 -2.81 -4.36
CA SER A 179 -12.63 -2.65 -2.99
C SER A 179 -11.51 -3.67 -2.83
N ILE A 180 -10.28 -3.19 -2.67
CA ILE A 180 -9.09 -4.03 -2.64
C ILE A 180 -8.41 -3.80 -1.29
N SER A 181 -7.96 -4.89 -0.69
CA SER A 181 -7.12 -4.91 0.50
C SER A 181 -6.07 -5.98 0.30
N ALA A 182 -4.81 -5.68 0.61
CA ALA A 182 -3.72 -6.65 0.57
C ALA A 182 -3.05 -6.70 1.94
N THR A 183 -2.56 -7.87 2.33
CA THR A 183 -1.70 -8.01 3.50
C THR A 183 -0.52 -8.85 3.10
N SER A 184 0.68 -8.34 3.34
CA SER A 184 1.92 -8.99 2.87
C SER A 184 2.94 -9.04 3.99
N LYS A 185 3.59 -10.21 4.09
CA LYS A 185 4.77 -10.42 4.92
C LYS A 185 5.98 -10.10 4.04
N LEU A 186 6.67 -9.00 4.34
CA LEU A 186 7.72 -8.46 3.47
C LEU A 186 9.13 -8.93 3.83
N ASP A 187 9.32 -9.69 4.92
CA ASP A 187 10.65 -10.14 5.35
C ASP A 187 11.38 -10.97 4.28
N GLY A 188 10.69 -11.90 3.62
CA GLY A 188 11.26 -12.66 2.50
C GLY A 188 11.56 -11.76 1.30
N ILE A 189 10.57 -10.98 0.88
CA ILE A 189 10.66 -10.09 -0.29
C ILE A 189 11.80 -9.08 -0.14
N LEU A 190 11.95 -8.46 1.04
CA LEU A 190 13.01 -7.48 1.29
C LEU A 190 14.40 -8.13 1.29
N LYS A 191 14.53 -9.35 1.81
CA LYS A 191 15.79 -10.13 1.71
C LYS A 191 16.13 -10.44 0.26
N ASP A 192 15.16 -10.85 -0.53
CA ASP A 192 15.33 -11.14 -1.96
C ASP A 192 15.72 -9.86 -2.75
N MET A 193 15.25 -8.70 -2.30
CA MET A 193 15.64 -7.38 -2.82
C MET A 193 17.01 -6.89 -2.31
N GLY A 194 17.72 -7.68 -1.49
CA GLY A 194 19.08 -7.38 -1.02
C GLY A 194 19.19 -6.80 0.39
N MET A 195 18.06 -6.52 1.07
CA MET A 195 18.06 -6.06 2.47
C MET A 195 18.23 -7.27 3.41
N THR A 196 19.44 -7.80 3.51
CA THR A 196 19.71 -9.01 4.30
C THR A 196 20.24 -8.72 5.71
N ASP A 197 21.11 -7.73 5.86
CA ASP A 197 21.80 -7.42 7.13
C ASP A 197 20.82 -7.06 8.26
N ALA A 198 19.76 -6.31 7.95
CA ALA A 198 18.73 -5.92 8.92
C ALA A 198 18.03 -7.11 9.60
N PHE A 199 18.05 -8.30 9.00
CA PHE A 199 17.36 -9.50 9.49
C PHE A 199 18.30 -10.56 10.08
N ASN A 200 19.61 -10.29 10.13
CA ASN A 200 20.60 -11.25 10.60
C ASN A 200 21.51 -10.62 11.67
N ASP A 201 22.53 -11.37 12.10
CA ASP A 201 23.40 -10.93 13.19
C ASP A 201 24.38 -9.82 12.80
N LYS A 202 24.36 -9.34 11.55
CA LYS A 202 25.07 -8.13 11.10
C LYS A 202 24.24 -6.87 11.27
N ALA A 203 22.98 -6.99 11.67
CA ALA A 203 22.10 -5.85 11.92
C ALA A 203 22.78 -4.84 12.87
N ASP A 204 22.86 -3.60 12.42
CA ASP A 204 23.31 -2.47 13.22
C ASP A 204 22.14 -1.50 13.43
N PHE A 205 21.52 -1.64 14.59
CA PHE A 205 20.47 -0.76 15.08
C PHE A 205 20.92 0.01 16.32
N SER A 206 22.21 0.33 16.42
CA SER A 206 22.78 1.15 17.50
C SER A 206 22.12 2.53 17.60
N GLY A 207 21.64 3.07 16.47
CA GLY A 207 20.83 4.29 16.45
C GLY A 207 19.46 4.16 17.14
N MET A 208 18.96 2.94 17.38
CA MET A 208 17.68 2.70 18.06
C MET A 208 17.87 2.35 19.54
N THR A 209 18.86 1.52 19.86
CA THR A 209 19.16 1.10 21.24
C THR A 209 20.66 0.81 21.39
N GLU A 210 21.20 1.14 22.56
CA GLU A 210 22.59 0.86 22.93
C GLU A 210 22.72 -0.32 23.90
N GLU A 211 21.60 -0.78 24.48
CA GLU A 211 21.62 -1.78 25.57
C GLU A 211 21.78 -3.21 25.05
N VAL A 212 21.13 -3.52 23.93
CA VAL A 212 21.10 -4.87 23.38
C VAL A 212 21.16 -4.85 21.86
N LYS A 213 21.77 -5.88 21.30
CA LYS A 213 21.76 -6.08 19.85
C LYS A 213 20.36 -6.53 19.43
N VAL A 214 19.75 -5.77 18.52
CA VAL A 214 18.43 -6.08 17.95
C VAL A 214 18.55 -6.36 16.45
N ARG A 215 17.54 -7.03 15.89
CA ARG A 215 17.38 -7.27 14.46
C ARG A 215 15.90 -7.25 14.09
N VAL A 216 15.60 -7.05 12.80
CA VAL A 216 14.23 -7.16 12.30
C VAL A 216 13.83 -8.64 12.27
N SER A 217 12.77 -8.98 12.99
CA SER A 217 12.20 -10.33 12.99
C SER A 217 11.08 -10.49 11.95
N ARG A 218 10.28 -9.44 11.72
CA ARG A 218 9.11 -9.47 10.85
C ARG A 218 8.81 -8.08 10.28
N VAL A 219 8.36 -8.04 9.02
CA VAL A 219 7.81 -6.84 8.38
C VAL A 219 6.43 -7.19 7.83
N LEU A 220 5.41 -6.42 8.25
CA LEU A 220 4.03 -6.57 7.79
C LEU A 220 3.59 -5.29 7.09
N HIS A 221 2.94 -5.43 5.94
CA HIS A 221 2.33 -4.32 5.21
C HIS A 221 0.87 -4.61 4.91
N GLN A 222 0.01 -3.63 5.15
CA GLN A 222 -1.43 -3.68 4.87
C GLN A 222 -1.95 -2.30 4.45
#